data_AF-A0A1A7XI28-F1
#
_entry.id   AF-A0A1A7XI28-F1
#
_cell.length_a   1.000
_cell.length_b   1.000
_cell.length_c   1.000
_cell.angle_alpha   90.00
_cell.angle_beta   90.00
_cell.angle_gamma   90.00
#
_symmetry.space_group_name_H-M   'P 1'
#
loop_
_entity.id
_entity.type
_entity.pdbx_description
1 polymer ?
#
loop_
_entity_poly.entity_id
_entity_poly.type
_entity_poly.pdbx_seq_one_letter_code
_entity_poly.pdbx_strand_id
1 'polypeptide(L)'
;AWSSGQGLATLWADGNKVASSPGVAEGHVLPDGGSVQLGQERNGCCGSGVAGFEEGFDPKLAFAGKMTGVNMWDRVLSEGDISQLALRQGQGCEQRGSMV
;
A
#
# COMPACT_ATOMS: atom_id res chain seq x y z
N ALA A 1 -7.37 -2.07 1.04
CA ALA A 1 -8.06 -0.78 1.31
C ALA A 1 -8.22 -0.62 2.82
N TRP A 2 -8.20 0.60 3.31
CA TRP A 2 -8.38 0.91 4.73
C TRP A 2 -9.18 2.19 4.90
N SER A 3 -9.99 2.29 5.97
CA SER A 3 -10.70 3.51 6.34
C SER A 3 -10.52 3.81 7.83
N SER A 4 -10.26 5.08 8.15
CA SER A 4 -10.06 5.52 9.53
C SER A 4 -11.31 5.35 10.40
N GLY A 5 -12.48 5.73 9.88
CA GLY A 5 -13.71 5.81 10.70
C GLY A 5 -14.11 4.52 11.42
N GLN A 6 -13.90 3.34 10.82
CA GLN A 6 -14.18 2.04 11.44
C GLN A 6 -12.93 1.16 11.59
N GLY A 7 -11.76 1.68 11.21
CA GLY A 7 -10.53 0.89 11.08
C GLY A 7 -10.70 -0.32 10.14
N LEU A 8 -11.59 -0.24 9.14
CA LEU A 8 -11.90 -1.37 8.27
C LEU A 8 -10.79 -1.59 7.26
N ALA A 9 -9.97 -2.61 7.48
CA ALA A 9 -8.93 -3.07 6.56
C ALA A 9 -9.44 -4.25 5.72
N THR A 10 -9.29 -4.18 4.40
CA THR A 10 -9.64 -5.26 3.47
C THR A 10 -8.47 -5.62 2.57
N LEU A 11 -8.23 -6.92 2.39
CA LEU A 11 -7.27 -7.47 1.44
C LEU A 11 -7.99 -8.04 0.23
N TRP A 12 -7.46 -7.74 -0.96
CA TRP A 12 -7.99 -8.20 -2.24
C TRP A 12 -6.87 -8.91 -3.02
N ALA A 13 -7.21 -10.04 -3.64
CA ALA A 13 -6.32 -10.78 -4.53
C ALA A 13 -7.09 -11.16 -5.80
N ASP A 14 -6.47 -10.96 -6.96
CA ASP A 14 -7.07 -11.21 -8.28
C ASP A 14 -8.47 -10.58 -8.45
N GLY A 15 -8.66 -9.38 -7.90
CA GLY A 15 -9.92 -8.63 -7.97
C GLY A 15 -11.02 -9.08 -7.00
N ASN A 16 -10.73 -10.06 -6.12
CA ASN A 16 -11.67 -10.62 -5.15
C ASN A 16 -11.25 -10.28 -3.72
N LYS A 17 -12.22 -10.00 -2.84
CA LYS A 17 -11.96 -9.77 -1.41
C LYS A 17 -11.65 -11.09 -0.72
N VAL A 18 -10.44 -11.22 -0.17
CA VAL A 18 -9.96 -12.46 0.46
C VAL A 18 -9.88 -12.37 1.98
N ALA A 19 -9.81 -11.16 2.54
CA ALA A 19 -9.86 -10.94 3.98
C ALA A 19 -10.40 -9.56 4.34
N SER A 20 -10.94 -9.45 5.56
CA SER A 20 -11.42 -8.19 6.14
C SER A 20 -11.24 -8.21 7.65
N SER A 21 -10.80 -7.09 8.22
CA SER A 21 -10.67 -6.89 9.67
C SER A 21 -11.14 -5.48 10.05
N PRO A 22 -12.15 -5.34 10.92
CA PRO A 22 -12.51 -4.05 11.50
C PRO A 22 -11.54 -3.65 12.63
N GLY A 23 -11.62 -2.40 13.10
CA GLY A 23 -10.91 -1.92 14.28
C GLY A 23 -9.40 -1.73 14.12
N VAL A 24 -8.85 -1.89 12.91
CA VAL A 24 -7.43 -1.66 12.64
C VAL A 24 -7.15 -0.16 12.67
N ALA A 25 -6.50 0.33 13.74
CA ALA A 25 -6.19 1.74 13.93
C ALA A 25 -7.41 2.66 13.74
N GLU A 26 -8.55 2.28 14.31
CA GLU A 26 -9.78 3.06 14.22
C GLU A 26 -9.61 4.50 14.74
N GLY A 27 -10.13 5.48 14.00
CA GLY A 27 -10.00 6.90 14.28
C GLY A 27 -8.61 7.49 14.04
N HIS A 28 -7.63 6.69 13.57
CA HIS A 28 -6.27 7.17 13.34
C HIS A 28 -6.19 8.06 12.10
N VAL A 29 -5.33 9.08 12.16
CA VAL A 29 -4.99 9.94 11.02
C VAL A 29 -3.53 9.68 10.66
N LEU A 30 -3.30 9.23 9.43
CA LEU A 30 -1.94 9.06 8.90
C LEU A 30 -1.26 10.44 8.82
N PRO A 31 -0.11 10.64 9.48
CA PRO A 31 0.61 11.92 9.40
C PRO A 31 1.17 12.20 8.01
N ASP A 32 1.22 13.48 7.64
CA ASP A 32 1.88 13.94 6.41
C ASP A 32 3.42 13.84 6.48
N GLY A 33 4.08 13.94 5.32
CA GLY A 33 5.54 13.95 5.23
C GLY A 33 6.21 12.58 5.32
N GLY A 34 5.43 11.50 5.17
CA GLY A 34 5.95 10.14 5.11
C GLY A 34 6.73 9.81 3.84
N SER A 35 7.39 8.65 3.84
CA SER A 35 8.11 8.10 2.69
C SER A 35 7.55 6.72 2.33
N VAL A 36 7.35 6.44 1.05
CA VAL A 36 7.02 5.10 0.55
C VAL A 36 8.29 4.44 0.02
N GLN A 37 8.52 3.19 0.41
CA GLN A 37 9.66 2.38 -0.03
C GLN A 37 9.16 1.02 -0.54
N LEU A 38 9.77 0.54 -1.62
CA LEU A 38 9.53 -0.78 -2.19
C LEU A 38 10.82 -1.60 -2.18
N GLY A 39 10.70 -2.92 -2.06
CA GLY A 39 11.84 -3.83 -2.18
C GLY A 39 12.54 -4.20 -0.87
N GLN A 40 12.34 -3.44 0.20
CA GLN A 40 13.01 -3.65 1.49
C GLN A 40 12.08 -3.29 2.65
N GLU A 41 12.13 -4.08 3.73
CA GLU A 41 11.48 -3.72 4.99
C GLU A 41 12.19 -2.53 5.64
N ARG A 42 11.43 -1.67 6.32
CA ARG A 42 11.98 -0.66 7.19
C ARG A 42 12.22 -1.24 8.59
N ASN A 43 13.45 -1.63 8.88
CA ASN A 43 13.88 -2.05 10.22
C ASN A 43 14.12 -0.82 11.11
N GLY A 44 13.11 -0.41 11.89
CA GLY A 44 13.22 0.66 12.90
C GLY A 44 12.43 1.94 12.60
N CYS A 45 12.24 2.79 13.63
CA CYS A 45 11.61 4.11 13.48
C CYS A 45 12.67 5.22 13.47
N CYS A 46 12.48 6.16 12.54
CA CYS A 46 12.91 7.55 12.69
C CYS A 46 14.43 7.82 12.70
N GLY A 47 15.21 7.08 11.90
CA GLY A 47 16.57 7.47 11.50
C GLY A 47 16.59 8.75 10.65
N SER A 48 17.48 9.67 11.03
CA SER A 48 17.51 11.11 10.74
C SER A 48 17.79 11.49 9.27
N GLY A 49 17.12 12.56 8.81
CA GLY A 49 17.56 13.47 7.74
C GLY A 49 18.08 12.83 6.44
N VAL A 50 17.19 12.58 5.48
CA VAL A 50 17.41 12.40 4.01
C VAL A 50 18.89 12.53 3.52
N ALA A 51 19.52 11.58 2.82
CA ALA A 51 19.03 10.74 1.73
C ALA A 51 19.86 9.45 1.53
N GLY A 52 19.18 8.30 1.32
CA GLY A 52 19.71 7.18 0.54
C GLY A 52 20.16 5.88 1.23
N PHE A 53 19.51 5.40 2.31
CA PHE A 53 19.65 4.02 2.85
C PHE A 53 20.62 3.73 4.01
N GLU A 54 20.88 4.66 4.92
CA GLU A 54 21.77 4.37 6.07
C GLU A 54 20.96 4.14 7.36
N GLU A 55 20.36 2.94 7.45
CA GLU A 55 20.28 2.08 8.65
C GLU A 55 19.72 0.69 8.25
N GLY A 56 20.62 -0.30 8.14
CA GLY A 56 20.40 -1.74 8.27
C GLY A 56 19.19 -2.40 7.59
N PHE A 57 19.26 -2.59 6.27
CA PHE A 57 18.39 -3.59 5.65
C PHE A 57 18.81 -5.00 6.03
N ASP A 58 17.82 -5.81 6.39
CA ASP A 58 18.02 -7.24 6.44
C ASP A 58 17.83 -7.79 5.01
N PRO A 59 18.89 -8.25 4.32
CA PRO A 59 18.76 -8.82 2.99
C PRO A 59 17.85 -10.05 2.96
N LYS A 60 17.57 -10.69 4.11
CA LYS A 60 16.60 -11.79 4.21
C LYS A 60 15.14 -11.32 4.09
N LEU A 61 14.88 -10.04 4.31
CA LEU A 61 13.56 -9.42 4.24
C LEU A 61 13.36 -8.63 2.93
N ALA A 62 14.37 -8.63 2.05
CA ALA A 62 14.31 -8.00 0.76
C ALA A 62 13.34 -8.74 -0.18
N PHE A 63 12.53 -7.99 -0.93
CA PHE A 63 11.73 -8.55 -2.02
C PHE A 63 12.62 -8.77 -3.26
N ALA A 64 12.72 -10.03 -3.70
CA ALA A 64 13.42 -10.40 -4.93
C ALA A 64 12.42 -10.82 -6.01
N GLY A 65 12.22 -9.97 -7.04
CA GLY A 65 11.28 -10.26 -8.10
C GLY A 65 10.94 -9.04 -8.97
N LYS A 66 9.78 -9.08 -9.63
CA LYS A 66 9.25 -7.96 -10.43
C LYS A 66 7.96 -7.45 -9.79
N MET A 67 7.85 -6.14 -9.67
CA MET A 67 6.66 -5.44 -9.19
C MET A 67 6.35 -4.32 -10.19
N THR A 68 5.09 -4.25 -10.64
CA THR A 68 4.63 -3.28 -11.65
C THR A 68 3.22 -2.83 -11.30
N GLY A 69 2.81 -1.63 -11.74
CA GLY A 69 1.45 -1.14 -11.52
C GLY A 69 1.13 -0.80 -10.05
N VAL A 70 2.13 -0.40 -9.28
CA VAL A 70 1.95 0.05 -7.89
C VAL A 70 1.29 1.43 -7.91
N ASN A 71 0.12 1.54 -7.29
CA ASN A 71 -0.66 2.77 -7.23
C ASN A 71 -1.21 2.96 -5.81
N MET A 72 -1.43 4.21 -5.41
CA MET A 72 -2.02 4.55 -4.10
C MET A 72 -3.12 5.61 -4.24
N TRP A 73 -4.20 5.44 -3.49
CA TRP A 73 -5.33 6.37 -3.46
C TRP A 73 -5.58 6.90 -2.04
N ASP A 74 -6.00 8.15 -1.98
CA ASP A 74 -6.45 8.88 -0.78
C ASP A 74 -7.88 8.55 -0.34
N ARG A 75 -8.54 7.68 -1.09
CA ARG A 75 -9.91 7.21 -0.84
C ARG A 75 -9.99 5.69 -0.86
N VAL A 76 -11.06 5.16 -0.29
CA VAL A 76 -11.43 3.75 -0.46
C VAL A 76 -11.99 3.55 -1.87
N LEU A 77 -11.41 2.62 -2.62
CA LEU A 77 -11.92 2.19 -3.91
C LEU A 77 -13.16 1.30 -3.73
N SER A 78 -14.08 1.37 -4.68
CA SER A 78 -15.24 0.46 -4.69
C SER A 78 -14.80 -0.97 -5.05
N GLU A 79 -15.62 -1.96 -4.71
CA GLU A 79 -15.40 -3.34 -5.15
C GLU A 79 -15.29 -3.44 -6.68
N GLY A 80 -16.17 -2.73 -7.40
CA GLY A 80 -16.12 -2.65 -8.86
C GLY A 80 -14.82 -2.05 -9.38
N ASP A 81 -14.33 -0.97 -8.77
CA ASP A 81 -13.06 -0.33 -9.14
C ASP A 81 -11.91 -1.34 -9.00
N ILE A 82 -11.83 -2.04 -7.86
CA ILE A 82 -10.76 -3.02 -7.58
C ILE A 82 -10.83 -4.20 -8.55
N SER A 83 -12.01 -4.74 -8.81
CA SER A 83 -12.18 -5.84 -9.75
C SER A 83 -11.78 -5.44 -11.18
N GLN A 84 -12.11 -4.21 -11.61
CA GLN A 84 -11.70 -3.71 -12.93
C GLN A 84 -10.19 -3.49 -13.03
N LEU A 85 -9.55 -2.95 -12.00
CA LEU A 85 -8.10 -2.77 -11.93
C LEU A 85 -7.33 -4.10 -11.99
N ALA A 86 -7.91 -5.18 -11.46
CA ALA A 86 -7.30 -6.51 -11.44
C ALA A 86 -7.34 -7.25 -12.79
N LEU A 87 -8.16 -6.80 -13.74
CA LEU A 87 -8.24 -7.44 -15.07
C LEU A 87 -6.93 -7.24 -15.83
N ARG A 88 -6.37 -8.32 -16.38
CA ARG A 88 -5.12 -8.27 -17.18
C ARG A 88 -5.23 -7.43 -18.46
N GLN A 89 -6.44 -7.34 -19.03
CA GLN A 89 -6.78 -6.43 -20.14
C GLN A 89 -7.44 -5.14 -19.65
N GLY A 90 -7.57 -4.98 -18.33
CA GLY A 90 -8.14 -3.80 -17.73
C GLY A 90 -7.15 -2.63 -17.78
N GLN A 91 -7.67 -1.46 -17.46
CA GLN A 91 -6.90 -0.22 -17.42
C GLN A 91 -6.00 -0.12 -16.16
N GLY A 92 -5.68 -1.24 -15.49
CA GLY A 92 -4.91 -1.23 -14.24
C GLY A 92 -3.53 -0.57 -14.36
N CYS A 93 -2.90 -0.68 -15.53
CA CYS A 93 -1.63 0.01 -15.82
C CYS A 93 -1.83 1.45 -16.35
N GLU A 94 -3.05 1.83 -16.74
CA GLU A 94 -3.37 3.15 -17.28
C GLU A 94 -3.97 4.09 -16.23
N GLN A 95 -4.62 3.52 -15.21
CA GLN A 95 -5.15 4.26 -14.08
C GLN A 95 -4.02 4.63 -13.12
N ARG A 96 -3.93 5.92 -12.80
CA ARG A 96 -2.99 6.46 -11.83
C ARG A 96 -3.66 6.62 -10.48
N GLY A 97 -2.95 6.25 -9.43
CA GLY A 97 -3.31 6.63 -8.06
C GLY A 97 -3.38 8.15 -7.89
N SER A 98 -4.18 8.61 -6.93
CA SER A 98 -4.21 10.04 -6.56
C SER A 98 -2.98 10.46 -5.76
N MET A 99 -2.20 9.50 -5.23
CA MET A 99 -1.02 9.75 -4.40
C MET A 99 0.29 9.29 -5.07
N VAL A 100 0.34 8.03 -5.51
CA VAL A 100 1.48 7.39 -6.20
C VAL A 100 0.97 6.69 -7.45
#